data_AF-A0A7W9JIM2-F1
#
_entry.id   AF-A0A7W9JIM2-F1
#
_cell.length_a   1.000
_cell.length_b   1.000
_cell.length_c   1.000
_cell.angle_alpha   90.00
_cell.angle_beta   90.00
_cell.angle_gamma   90.00
#
_symmetry.space_group_name_H-M   'P 1'
#
loop_
_entity.id
_entity.type
_entity.pdbx_description
1 polymer ?
#
loop_
_entity_poly.entity_id
_entity_poly.type
_entity_poly.pdbx_seq_one_letter_code
_entity_poly.pdbx_strand_id
1 'polypeptide(L)'
;MTSRTVVRTCIGCRSRADQQELVRVALDPSTEPPSVVWDPERRRPGRGAWLHPGRDCLLLALRRRAFGRAFRSAVDAEGLRREPETPADRPTDEGGSEI
;
A
#
# COMPACT_ATOMS: atom_id res chain seq x y z
N MET A 1 -8.17 19.82 14.75
CA MET A 1 -7.51 20.20 13.48
C MET A 1 -7.93 19.19 12.43
N THR A 2 -8.79 19.58 11.50
CA THR A 2 -9.36 18.66 10.49
C THR A 2 -8.25 18.21 9.55
N SER A 3 -7.62 17.07 9.84
CA SER A 3 -6.69 16.46 8.89
C SER A 3 -7.50 16.01 7.69
N ARG A 4 -7.30 16.68 6.55
CA ARG A 4 -7.94 16.30 5.29
C ARG A 4 -7.48 14.90 4.93
N THR A 5 -8.35 13.92 5.14
CA THR A 5 -8.08 12.52 4.87
C THR A 5 -7.78 12.32 3.39
N VAL A 6 -6.60 11.76 3.12
CA VAL A 6 -6.12 11.56 1.77
C VAL A 6 -6.66 10.23 1.29
N VAL A 7 -7.69 10.28 0.45
CA VAL A 7 -8.27 9.06 -0.14
C VAL A 7 -7.37 8.53 -1.26
N ARG A 8 -7.12 7.23 -1.22
CA ARG A 8 -6.32 6.49 -2.20
C ARG A 8 -7.13 5.32 -2.74
N THR A 9 -6.63 4.66 -3.79
CA THR A 9 -7.31 3.51 -4.39
C THR A 9 -6.43 2.29 -4.31
N CYS A 10 -6.95 1.23 -3.71
CA CYS A 10 -6.28 -0.07 -3.67
C CYS A 10 -6.08 -0.61 -5.10
N ILE A 11 -4.87 -1.03 -5.44
CA ILE A 11 -4.57 -1.60 -6.76
C ILE A 11 -5.08 -3.03 -6.93
N GLY A 12 -5.37 -3.74 -5.84
CA GLY A 12 -5.94 -5.09 -5.82
C GLY A 12 -7.45 -5.09 -6.07
N CYS A 13 -8.22 -4.58 -5.11
CA CYS A 13 -9.68 -4.59 -5.16
C CYS A 13 -10.31 -3.40 -5.90
N ARG A 14 -9.55 -2.31 -6.16
CA ARG A 14 -10.02 -1.05 -6.78
C ARG A 14 -10.94 -0.18 -5.91
N SER A 15 -11.21 -0.57 -4.65
CA SER A 15 -11.93 0.28 -3.70
C SER A 15 -11.09 1.49 -3.28
N ARG A 16 -11.79 2.58 -2.94
CA ARG A 16 -11.21 3.78 -2.33
C ARG A 16 -11.25 3.64 -0.81
N ALA A 17 -10.19 4.06 -0.14
CA ALA A 17 -10.06 4.03 1.31
C ALA A 17 -9.15 5.19 1.77
N ASP A 18 -9.13 5.48 3.06
CA ASP A 18 -8.14 6.38 3.63
C ASP A 18 -6.73 5.82 3.36
N GLN A 19 -5.75 6.69 3.12
CA GLN A 19 -4.35 6.28 3.05
C GLN A 19 -3.85 5.59 4.32
N GLN A 20 -4.50 5.77 5.49
CA GLN A 20 -4.15 5.06 6.73
C GLN A 20 -4.69 3.63 6.74
N GLU A 21 -5.75 3.33 5.98
CA GLU A 21 -6.29 1.98 5.79
C GLU A 21 -5.55 1.19 4.71
N LEU A 22 -4.57 1.84 4.04
CA LEU A 22 -3.78 1.25 2.97
C LEU A 22 -2.30 1.27 3.32
N VAL A 23 -1.60 0.24 2.89
CA VAL A 23 -0.13 0.18 2.93
C VAL A 23 0.40 0.61 1.57
N ARG A 24 1.41 1.51 1.58
CA ARG A 24 2.15 1.86 0.37
C ARG A 24 3.10 0.72 0.03
N VAL A 25 3.17 0.39 -1.25
CA VAL A 25 4.25 -0.42 -1.83
C VAL A 25 5.07 0.45 -2.77
N ALA A 26 6.37 0.20 -2.84
CA ALA A 26 7.31 0.97 -3.64
C ALA A 26 8.13 0.06 -4.55
N LEU A 27 8.71 0.65 -5.59
CA LEU A 27 9.74 -0.02 -6.39
C LEU A 27 11.09 0.04 -5.69
N ASP A 28 11.79 -1.08 -5.68
CA ASP A 28 13.21 -1.17 -5.43
C ASP A 28 13.94 -1.42 -6.77
N PRO A 29 14.64 -0.41 -7.31
CA PRO A 29 15.36 -0.55 -8.57
C PRO A 29 16.70 -1.29 -8.43
N SER A 30 17.06 -1.75 -7.23
CA SER A 30 18.35 -2.42 -6.97
C SER A 30 18.39 -3.87 -7.48
N THR A 31 17.26 -4.39 -7.97
CA THR A 31 17.09 -5.74 -8.51
C THR A 31 16.71 -5.70 -9.99
N GLU A 32 16.98 -6.78 -10.72
CA GLU A 32 16.60 -6.92 -12.13
C GLU A 32 15.81 -8.22 -12.37
N PRO A 33 14.50 -8.14 -12.71
CA PRO A 33 13.69 -6.93 -12.83
C PRO A 33 13.48 -6.24 -11.46
N PRO A 34 13.13 -4.94 -11.44
CA PRO A 34 12.94 -4.20 -10.19
C PRO A 34 11.84 -4.82 -9.34
N SER A 35 12.10 -4.96 -8.04
CA SER A 35 11.21 -5.63 -7.11
C SER A 35 10.23 -4.65 -6.46
N VAL A 36 9.09 -5.17 -6.01
CA VAL A 36 8.10 -4.41 -5.25
C VAL A 36 8.25 -4.73 -3.79
N VAL A 37 8.39 -3.70 -2.96
CA VAL A 37 8.59 -3.82 -1.51
C VAL A 37 7.50 -3.10 -0.74
N TRP A 38 7.21 -3.59 0.47
CA TRP A 38 6.35 -2.87 1.42
C TRP A 38 7.05 -1.59 1.89
N ASP A 39 6.29 -0.50 1.97
CA ASP A 39 6.75 0.79 2.48
C ASP A 39 5.68 1.39 3.44
N PRO A 40 5.42 0.74 4.58
CA PRO A 40 4.39 1.18 5.53
C PRO A 40 4.66 2.59 6.07
N GLU A 41 5.94 2.96 6.18
CA GLU A 41 6.37 4.26 6.68
C GLU A 41 6.39 5.35 5.60
N ARG A 42 6.11 4.99 4.34
CA ARG A 42 5.99 5.89 3.19
C ARG A 42 7.27 6.70 2.91
N ARG A 43 8.44 6.10 3.14
CA ARG A 43 9.75 6.78 3.03
C ARG A 43 10.53 6.41 1.78
N ARG A 44 10.16 5.33 1.08
CA ARG A 44 10.90 4.90 -0.11
C ARG A 44 10.70 5.89 -1.27
N PRO A 45 11.77 6.38 -1.92
CA PRO A 45 11.65 7.36 -3.00
C PRO A 45 10.95 6.76 -4.23
N GLY A 46 10.54 7.63 -5.16
CA GLY A 46 9.99 7.21 -6.44
C GLY A 46 8.49 6.86 -6.43
N ARG A 47 8.08 6.07 -7.43
CA ARG A 47 6.67 5.71 -7.62
C ARG A 47 6.23 4.72 -6.54
N GLY A 48 5.03 4.94 -6.00
CA GLY A 48 4.38 4.04 -5.06
C GLY A 48 2.97 3.71 -5.49
N ALA A 49 2.48 2.56 -5.05
CA ALA A 49 1.10 2.13 -5.19
C ALA A 49 0.50 1.82 -3.82
N TRP A 50 -0.83 1.72 -3.74
CA TRP A 50 -1.55 1.51 -2.48
C TRP A 50 -2.31 0.20 -2.50
N LEU A 51 -2.27 -0.52 -1.39
CA LEU A 51 -2.89 -1.83 -1.24
C LEU A 51 -3.46 -1.95 0.18
N HIS A 52 -4.64 -2.55 0.34
CA HIS A 52 -5.10 -2.89 1.70
C HIS A 52 -4.11 -3.88 2.36
N PRO A 53 -3.87 -3.76 3.68
CA PRO A 53 -3.15 -4.78 4.43
C PRO A 53 -4.01 -6.04 4.48
N GLY A 54 -3.78 -6.96 3.55
CA GLY A 54 -4.58 -8.17 3.47
C GLY A 54 -4.22 -9.04 2.27
N ARG A 55 -4.21 -10.35 2.52
CA ARG A 55 -3.84 -11.36 1.51
C ARG A 55 -4.76 -11.32 0.29
N ASP A 56 -6.04 -11.01 0.45
CA ASP A 56 -6.99 -10.94 -0.66
C ASP A 56 -6.63 -9.84 -1.66
N CYS A 57 -6.29 -8.65 -1.17
CA CYS A 57 -5.90 -7.55 -2.05
C CYS A 57 -4.56 -7.84 -2.75
N LEU A 58 -3.61 -8.46 -2.04
CA LEU A 58 -2.34 -8.90 -2.63
C LEU A 58 -2.57 -9.92 -3.75
N LEU A 59 -3.34 -10.98 -3.48
CA LEU A 59 -3.65 -12.02 -4.47
C LEU A 59 -4.39 -11.46 -5.68
N LEU A 60 -5.35 -10.54 -5.47
CA LEU A 60 -6.02 -9.83 -6.55
C LEU A 60 -5.05 -8.99 -7.37
N ALA A 61 -4.12 -8.27 -6.72
CA ALA A 61 -3.12 -7.45 -7.39
C ALA A 61 -2.16 -8.29 -8.24
N LEU A 62 -1.69 -9.43 -7.71
CA LEU A 62 -0.86 -10.40 -8.44
C LEU A 62 -1.61 -10.98 -9.65
N ARG A 63 -2.80 -11.54 -9.41
CA ARG A 63 -3.63 -12.16 -10.45
C ARG A 63 -3.95 -11.19 -11.59
N ARG A 64 -4.20 -9.91 -11.26
CA ARG A 64 -4.54 -8.86 -12.23
C ARG A 64 -3.33 -8.13 -12.80
N ARG A 65 -2.09 -8.55 -12.50
CA ARG A 65 -0.86 -7.86 -12.91
C ARG A 65 -0.91 -6.35 -12.58
N ALA A 66 -1.45 -6.00 -11.41
CA ALA A 66 -1.71 -4.63 -11.02
C ALA A 66 -0.43 -3.86 -10.72
N PHE A 67 0.61 -4.52 -10.18
CA PHE A 67 1.90 -3.89 -9.88
C PHE A 67 2.58 -3.36 -11.14
N GLY A 68 2.71 -4.18 -12.20
CA GLY A 68 3.31 -3.73 -13.44
C GLY A 68 2.57 -2.57 -14.09
N ARG A 69 1.23 -2.52 -13.97
CA ARG A 69 0.41 -1.39 -14.41
C ARG A 69 0.62 -0.14 -13.56
N ALA A 70 0.68 -0.29 -12.23
CA ALA A 70 0.88 0.82 -11.30
C ALA A 70 2.26 1.46 -11.48
N PHE A 71 3.28 0.65 -11.74
CA PHE A 71 4.66 1.11 -11.88
C PHE A 71 5.08 1.43 -13.32
N ARG A 72 4.32 0.92 -14.30
CA ARG A 72 4.56 1.04 -15.74
C ARG A 72 5.84 0.32 -16.20
N SER A 73 6.13 -0.83 -15.61
CA SER A 73 7.29 -1.68 -15.93
C SER A 73 7.00 -3.14 -15.60
N ALA A 74 7.82 -4.06 -16.10
CA ALA A 74 7.90 -5.40 -15.52
C ALA A 74 8.51 -5.28 -14.12
N VAL A 75 7.94 -6.00 -13.14
CA VAL A 75 8.34 -5.92 -11.74
C VAL A 75 8.24 -7.30 -11.10
N ASP A 76 9.14 -7.59 -10.17
CA ASP A 76 9.01 -8.76 -9.31
C ASP A 76 8.21 -8.41 -8.06
N ALA A 77 7.05 -9.04 -7.87
CA ALA A 77 6.20 -8.84 -6.70
C ALA A 77 6.22 -10.04 -5.72
N GLU A 78 7.09 -11.02 -5.95
CA GLU A 78 7.22 -12.23 -5.11
C GLU A 78 7.59 -11.87 -3.66
N GLY A 79 8.40 -10.81 -3.49
CA GLY A 79 8.83 -10.28 -2.18
C GLY A 79 7.71 -9.74 -1.29
N LEU A 80 6.50 -9.50 -1.85
CA LEU A 80 5.34 -9.05 -1.08
C LEU A 80 4.57 -10.19 -0.39
N ARG A 81 4.92 -11.46 -0.63
CA ARG A 81 4.21 -12.62 -0.03
C ARG A 81 4.26 -12.64 1.49
N ARG A 82 5.28 -12.02 2.08
CA ARG A 82 5.33 -11.78 3.53
C ARG A 82 4.44 -10.59 3.84
N GLU A 83 3.53 -10.74 4.80
CA GLU A 83 2.68 -9.62 5.22
C GLU A 83 3.54 -8.44 5.65
N PRO A 84 3.12 -7.20 5.35
CA PRO A 84 3.77 -6.05 5.93
C PRO A 84 3.61 -6.18 7.44
N GLU A 85 4.71 -6.09 8.15
CA GLU A 85 4.70 -5.81 9.58
C GLU A 85 4.05 -4.42 9.70
N THR A 86 2.74 -4.40 9.90
CA THR A 86 1.98 -3.18 10.13
C THR A 86 2.65 -2.49 11.32
N PRO A 87 3.03 -1.20 11.22
CA PRO A 87 3.35 -0.45 12.41
C PRO A 87 2.06 -0.45 13.22
N ALA A 88 2.02 -1.28 14.26
CA ALA A 88 0.91 -1.37 15.17
C ALA A 88 0.58 0.04 15.64
N ASP A 89 -0.70 0.38 15.48
CA ASP A 89 -1.42 1.30 16.34
C ASP A 89 -0.72 2.65 16.60
N ARG A 90 -1.00 3.64 15.74
CA ARG A 90 -1.13 4.98 16.29
C ARG A 90 -2.59 5.06 16.76
N PRO A 91 -2.86 5.17 18.06
CA PRO A 91 -4.23 5.23 18.55
C PRO A 91 -4.94 6.31 17.76
N THR A 92 -6.01 5.92 17.09
CA THR A 92 -7.00 6.88 16.62
C THR A 92 -7.45 7.57 17.89
N ASP A 93 -7.20 8.87 18.03
CA ASP A 93 -7.82 9.65 19.06
C ASP A 93 -9.33 9.63 18.81
N GLU A 94 -10.00 8.60 19.33
CA GLU A 94 -11.43 8.63 19.63
C GLU A 94 -11.62 9.62 20.79
N GLY A 95 -11.44 10.91 20.50
CA GLY A 95 -11.78 12.02 21.38
C GLY A 95 -13.25 12.34 21.18
N GLY A 96 -14.09 11.73 22.00
CA GLY A 96 -15.55 11.80 21.98
C GLY A 96 -16.11 13.20 21.78
N SER A 97 -17.04 13.28 20.82
CA SER A 97 -18.03 14.34 20.75
C SER A 97 -19.10 14.04 21.80
N GLU A 98 -18.98 14.63 22.99
CA GLU A 98 -20.11 14.81 23.90
C GLU A 98 -20.36 16.31 24.06
N ILE A 99 -21.63 16.66 23.83
CA ILE A 99 -22.27 17.96 24.05
C ILE A 99 -22.34 18.30 25.55
#